data_AF-A0A4Y2EAU0-F1
#
_entry.id   AF-A0A4Y2EAU0-F1
#
_cell.length_a   1.000
_cell.length_b   1.000
_cell.length_c   1.000
_cell.angle_alpha   90.00
_cell.angle_beta   90.00
_cell.angle_gamma   90.00
#
_symmetry.space_group_name_H-M   'P 1'
#
loop_
_entity.id
_entity.type
_entity.pdbx_description
1 polymer ?
#
loop_
_entity_poly.entity_id
_entity_poly.type
_entity_poly.pdbx_seq_one_letter_code
_entity_poly.pdbx_strand_id
1 'polypeptide(L)'
;MSRLLGDLTKCKKEKYYCYSCLHRFSAESLPKDHLPYCNEHSPQRIVMPEPGEGSVLQFKQHKFSQPVPYAIYADFEALIEPMQTIPGKTASRIPCGYAYLIIGLNGLPLKPVTVYRGSDAVDHFITSSVREKDILAKKLHTITPMHMTTRDLEEFQKATHCNLCKKWLGKDRVRDHDHLSGKYRQALHNKCNLQFKQSKMIPCIFHNLRNYDGDLIMKGLGKLQDHEISVIPNNMEKYISFSIRRRKENPVTLQFIDSFQFLNISLQKLVENLDHSKFSIMQRCISSPHRDLLLKKGIYPYEYMSSFSKFENPTASTLCFS
;
A
#
# COMPACT_ATOMS: atom_id res chain seq x y z
N MET A 1 43.20 -23.88 2.30
CA MET A 1 42.24 -22.91 1.72
C MET A 1 41.97 -23.14 0.23
N SER A 2 42.96 -23.40 -0.65
CA SER A 2 42.70 -23.52 -2.10
C SER A 2 41.74 -24.66 -2.49
N ARG A 3 41.71 -25.78 -1.73
CA ARG A 3 40.76 -26.89 -1.97
C ARG A 3 39.30 -26.58 -1.64
N LEU A 4 39.02 -25.63 -0.74
CA LEU A 4 37.65 -25.34 -0.26
C LEU A 4 36.96 -24.25 -1.11
N LEU A 5 37.75 -23.37 -1.74
CA LEU A 5 37.27 -22.23 -2.50
C LEU A 5 37.69 -22.26 -3.99
N GLY A 6 38.52 -23.24 -4.39
CA GLY A 6 39.06 -23.36 -5.75
C GLY A 6 37.99 -23.57 -6.82
N ASP A 7 36.98 -24.38 -6.50
CA ASP A 7 35.97 -24.89 -7.44
C ASP A 7 34.75 -23.98 -7.60
N LEU A 8 34.68 -22.86 -6.86
CA LEU A 8 33.52 -21.97 -6.85
C LEU A 8 33.27 -21.23 -8.17
N THR A 9 34.25 -21.20 -9.09
CA THR A 9 34.08 -20.61 -10.43
C THR A 9 34.96 -21.27 -11.48
N LYS A 10 34.42 -21.38 -12.70
CA LYS A 10 35.11 -21.84 -13.92
C LYS A 10 36.25 -20.90 -14.41
N CYS A 11 36.38 -19.70 -13.84
CA CYS A 11 37.44 -18.76 -14.19
C CYS A 11 38.81 -19.20 -13.63
N LYS A 12 39.81 -19.35 -14.52
CA LYS A 12 41.18 -19.80 -14.22
C LYS A 12 42.16 -18.70 -13.76
N LYS A 13 41.69 -17.45 -13.64
CA LYS A 13 42.52 -16.33 -13.17
C LYS A 13 42.89 -16.50 -11.69
N GLU A 14 43.97 -15.88 -11.28
CA GLU A 14 44.39 -15.79 -9.88
C GLU A 14 43.29 -15.10 -9.05
N LYS A 15 43.05 -15.62 -7.84
CA LYS A 15 41.94 -15.19 -6.97
C LYS A 15 42.51 -14.84 -5.61
N TYR A 16 42.01 -13.74 -5.05
CA TYR A 16 42.41 -13.27 -3.74
C TYR A 16 41.21 -13.36 -2.81
N TYR A 17 41.42 -13.74 -1.55
CA TYR A 17 40.35 -13.94 -0.58
C TYR A 17 40.61 -13.15 0.68
N CYS A 18 39.55 -12.57 1.24
CA CYS A 18 39.60 -12.10 2.62
C CYS A 18 39.49 -13.31 3.56
N TYR A 19 40.43 -13.46 4.49
CA TYR A 19 40.43 -14.58 5.43
C TYR A 19 39.40 -14.43 6.55
N SER A 20 38.88 -13.22 6.79
CA SER A 20 37.87 -12.94 7.81
C SER A 20 36.44 -13.29 7.35
N CYS A 21 36.05 -12.90 6.13
CA CYS A 21 34.69 -13.11 5.60
C CYS A 21 34.60 -14.12 4.44
N LEU A 22 35.74 -14.66 3.98
CA LEU A 22 35.86 -15.57 2.84
C LEU A 22 35.37 -14.98 1.50
N HIS A 23 35.19 -13.66 1.41
CA HIS A 23 34.82 -12.98 0.18
C HIS A 23 35.97 -13.03 -0.84
N ARG A 24 35.61 -13.19 -2.12
CA ARG A 24 36.55 -13.36 -3.23
C ARG A 24 36.72 -12.06 -4.01
N PHE A 25 37.97 -11.76 -4.37
CA PHE A 25 38.37 -10.60 -5.16
C PHE A 25 39.14 -11.03 -6.42
N SER A 26 39.05 -10.19 -7.45
CA SER A 26 39.70 -10.41 -8.76
C SER A 26 41.10 -9.82 -8.88
N ALA A 27 41.54 -9.00 -7.91
CA ALA A 27 42.84 -8.34 -7.89
C ALA A 27 43.39 -8.28 -6.46
N GLU A 28 44.70 -8.25 -6.29
CA GLU A 28 45.39 -8.32 -5.00
C GLU A 28 45.19 -7.06 -4.13
N SER A 29 44.94 -5.91 -4.75
CA SER A 29 44.69 -4.65 -4.04
C SER A 29 43.33 -4.62 -3.33
N LEU A 30 42.30 -5.25 -3.93
CA LEU A 30 40.92 -5.17 -3.43
C LEU A 30 40.70 -5.80 -2.03
N PRO A 31 41.33 -6.93 -1.66
CA PRO A 31 41.30 -7.41 -0.28
C PRO A 31 41.89 -6.40 0.71
N LYS A 32 42.93 -5.65 0.32
CA LYS A 32 43.56 -4.64 1.19
C LYS A 32 42.62 -3.47 1.44
N ASP A 33 41.88 -3.04 0.42
CA ASP A 33 40.86 -1.99 0.55
C ASP A 33 39.62 -2.46 1.34
N HIS A 34 39.29 -3.75 1.28
CA HIS A 34 38.18 -4.35 2.00
C HIS A 34 38.47 -4.61 3.49
N LEU A 35 39.72 -4.95 3.84
CA LEU A 35 40.12 -5.35 5.19
C LEU A 35 39.74 -4.35 6.30
N PRO A 36 39.89 -3.02 6.13
CA PRO A 36 39.45 -2.03 7.12
C PRO A 36 37.97 -2.19 7.48
N TYR A 37 37.09 -2.28 6.48
CA TYR A 37 35.65 -2.43 6.67
C TYR A 37 35.26 -3.83 7.18
N CYS A 38 35.99 -4.86 6.76
CA CYS A 38 35.70 -6.24 7.15
C CYS A 38 36.07 -6.52 8.61
N ASN A 39 37.17 -5.95 9.08
CA ASN A 39 37.68 -6.20 10.43
C ASN A 39 36.97 -5.35 11.51
N GLU A 40 36.23 -4.31 11.12
CA GLU A 40 35.34 -3.57 12.04
C GLU A 40 34.23 -4.45 12.62
N HIS A 41 33.90 -5.57 11.97
CA HIS A 41 32.84 -6.47 12.40
C HIS A 41 33.40 -7.82 12.83
N SER A 42 33.11 -8.23 14.07
CA SER A 42 33.46 -9.56 14.56
C SER A 42 32.80 -10.66 13.74
N PRO A 43 33.46 -11.82 13.53
CA PRO A 43 32.85 -12.97 12.87
C PRO A 43 31.51 -13.32 13.52
N GLN A 44 30.45 -13.37 12.71
CA GLN A 44 29.12 -13.73 13.19
C GLN A 44 28.95 -15.24 13.12
N ARG A 45 28.75 -15.88 14.27
CA ARG A 45 28.33 -17.29 14.34
C ARG A 45 26.80 -17.34 14.25
N ILE A 46 26.27 -18.04 13.26
CA ILE A 46 24.83 -18.35 13.23
C ILE A 46 24.56 -19.31 14.40
N VAL A 47 23.78 -18.84 15.37
CA VAL A 47 23.28 -19.65 16.47
C VAL A 47 21.80 -19.86 16.23
N MET A 48 21.39 -21.11 16.02
CA MET A 48 19.98 -21.46 15.93
C MET A 48 19.35 -21.35 17.32
N PRO A 49 18.08 -20.89 17.44
CA PRO A 49 17.39 -20.91 18.72
C PRO A 49 17.30 -22.33 19.27
N GLU A 50 17.47 -22.48 20.59
CA GLU A 50 17.19 -23.74 21.27
C GLU A 50 15.73 -24.17 21.04
N PRO A 51 15.43 -25.47 20.86
CA PRO A 51 14.07 -25.96 20.70
C PRO A 51 13.15 -25.50 21.83
N GLY A 52 12.09 -24.76 21.51
CA GLY A 52 11.14 -24.22 22.50
C GLY A 52 10.22 -23.14 21.94
N GLU A 53 9.49 -22.41 22.80
CA GLU A 53 8.60 -21.31 22.36
C GLU A 53 9.35 -20.24 21.53
N GLY A 54 10.66 -20.06 21.75
CA GLY A 54 11.52 -19.13 20.99
C GLY A 54 11.98 -19.63 19.62
N SER A 55 11.91 -20.94 19.35
CA SER A 55 12.27 -21.52 18.05
C SER A 55 11.10 -21.54 17.05
N VAL A 56 9.89 -21.19 17.49
CA VAL A 56 8.69 -21.17 16.65
C VAL A 56 8.31 -19.73 16.31
N LEU A 57 8.36 -19.40 15.02
CA LEU A 57 7.87 -18.11 14.53
C LEU A 57 6.34 -18.05 14.65
N GLN A 58 5.85 -17.02 15.33
CA GLN A 58 4.42 -16.76 15.46
C GLN A 58 4.12 -15.32 15.07
N PHE A 59 2.96 -15.10 14.44
CA PHE A 59 2.53 -13.77 14.08
C PHE A 59 2.14 -12.99 15.35
N LYS A 60 2.85 -11.90 15.65
CA LYS A 60 2.64 -11.12 16.88
C LYS A 60 1.74 -9.90 16.67
N GLN A 61 1.69 -9.35 15.45
CA GLN A 61 1.02 -8.09 15.17
C GLN A 61 -0.42 -8.29 14.69
N HIS A 62 -1.23 -8.94 15.53
CA HIS A 62 -2.61 -9.31 15.22
C HIS A 62 -3.53 -8.18 14.76
N LYS A 63 -3.22 -6.91 15.07
CA LYS A 63 -3.93 -5.74 14.51
C LYS A 63 -3.94 -5.70 12.97
N PHE A 64 -2.94 -6.29 12.31
CA PHE A 64 -2.84 -6.35 10.84
C PHE A 64 -3.57 -7.55 10.22
N SER A 65 -4.12 -8.45 11.02
CA SER A 65 -4.97 -9.53 10.50
C SER A 65 -6.43 -9.10 10.33
N GLN A 66 -6.80 -7.89 10.77
CA GLN A 66 -8.11 -7.32 10.52
C GLN A 66 -8.11 -6.57 9.18
N PRO A 67 -9.19 -6.68 8.37
CA PRO A 67 -9.34 -5.86 7.19
C PRO A 67 -9.41 -4.37 7.57
N VAL A 68 -8.87 -3.52 6.71
CA VAL A 68 -9.05 -2.07 6.83
C VAL A 68 -10.52 -1.72 6.57
N PRO A 69 -11.15 -0.86 7.39
CA PRO A 69 -12.56 -0.50 7.22
C PRO A 69 -12.90 0.19 5.90
N TYR A 70 -11.96 1.01 5.42
CA TYR A 70 -12.15 1.88 4.27
C TYR A 70 -10.89 1.84 3.42
N ALA A 71 -11.05 1.84 2.11
CA ALA A 71 -9.96 1.98 1.15
C ALA A 71 -10.35 2.97 0.05
N ILE A 72 -9.41 3.80 -0.36
CA ILE A 72 -9.58 4.72 -1.49
C ILE A 72 -8.78 4.13 -2.66
N TYR A 73 -9.39 3.97 -3.82
CA TYR A 73 -8.71 3.64 -5.06
C TYR A 73 -8.70 4.88 -5.92
N ALA A 74 -7.53 5.26 -6.44
CA ALA A 74 -7.38 6.49 -7.19
C ALA A 74 -6.43 6.32 -8.37
N ASP A 75 -6.60 7.19 -9.37
CA ASP A 75 -5.76 7.26 -10.57
C ASP A 75 -5.74 8.70 -11.11
N PHE A 76 -4.63 9.11 -11.74
CA PHE A 76 -4.47 10.42 -12.36
C PHE A 76 -4.36 10.31 -13.87
N GLU A 77 -4.83 11.36 -14.54
CA GLU A 77 -4.58 11.58 -15.96
C GLU A 77 -3.69 12.80 -16.16
N ALA A 78 -2.90 12.76 -17.23
CA ALA A 78 -1.94 13.80 -17.55
C ALA A 78 -1.95 14.17 -19.04
N LEU A 79 -1.74 15.46 -19.28
CA LEU A 79 -1.37 16.00 -20.59
C LEU A 79 0.11 15.74 -20.86
N ILE A 80 0.46 15.56 -22.13
CA ILE A 80 1.84 15.50 -22.58
C ILE A 80 2.15 16.75 -23.38
N GLU A 81 2.88 17.67 -22.74
CA GLU A 81 3.38 18.89 -23.39
C GLU A 81 4.77 18.65 -23.98
N PRO A 82 4.98 18.80 -25.29
CA PRO A 82 6.30 18.70 -25.90
C PRO A 82 7.23 19.77 -25.33
N MET A 83 8.43 19.36 -24.87
CA MET A 83 9.46 20.30 -24.42
C MET A 83 10.50 20.47 -25.52
N GLN A 84 10.60 21.67 -26.10
CA GLN A 84 11.61 21.99 -27.13
C GLN A 84 12.93 22.53 -26.56
N THR A 85 12.97 22.89 -25.28
CA THR A 85 14.02 23.76 -24.71
C THR A 85 15.05 23.08 -23.81
N ILE A 86 14.91 21.78 -23.47
CA ILE A 86 15.85 21.08 -22.57
C ILE A 86 16.46 19.85 -23.28
N PRO A 87 17.80 19.82 -23.51
CA PRO A 87 18.45 18.63 -24.06
C PRO A 87 18.18 17.39 -23.20
N GLY A 88 17.57 16.36 -23.79
CA GLY A 88 17.31 15.07 -23.12
C GLY A 88 15.93 14.91 -22.45
N LYS A 89 15.06 15.92 -22.47
CA LYS A 89 13.64 15.78 -22.06
C LYS A 89 12.71 16.15 -23.21
N THR A 90 12.07 15.16 -23.81
CA THR A 90 11.22 15.33 -25.00
C THR A 90 9.82 15.85 -24.67
N ALA A 91 9.31 15.58 -23.46
CA ALA A 91 7.98 16.04 -23.05
C ALA A 91 7.84 16.18 -21.53
N SER A 92 7.03 17.14 -21.10
CA SER A 92 6.55 17.33 -19.73
C SER A 92 5.18 16.69 -19.56
N ARG A 93 4.94 16.07 -18.40
CA ARG A 93 3.63 15.54 -18.06
C ARG A 93 2.95 16.44 -17.03
N ILE A 94 1.77 16.95 -17.36
CA ILE A 94 1.01 17.88 -16.53
C ILE A 94 -0.28 17.20 -16.09
N PRO A 95 -0.50 16.98 -14.78
CA PRO A 95 -1.75 16.41 -14.29
C PRO A 95 -2.93 17.27 -14.69
N CYS A 96 -3.93 16.66 -15.32
CA CYS A 96 -5.11 17.36 -15.81
C CYS A 96 -6.41 16.84 -15.23
N GLY A 97 -6.37 15.70 -14.55
CA GLY A 97 -7.54 15.14 -13.87
C GLY A 97 -7.18 13.96 -13.01
N TYR A 98 -8.16 13.53 -12.23
CA TYR A 98 -8.06 12.32 -11.43
C TYR A 98 -9.44 11.70 -11.25
N ALA A 99 -9.46 10.42 -10.92
CA ALA A 99 -10.64 9.75 -10.41
C ALA A 99 -10.32 9.05 -9.08
N TYR A 100 -11.28 8.99 -8.16
CA TYR A 100 -11.19 8.09 -7.01
C TYR A 100 -12.53 7.47 -6.63
N LEU A 101 -12.43 6.30 -6.00
CA LEU A 101 -13.54 5.52 -5.46
C LEU A 101 -13.24 5.11 -4.01
N ILE A 102 -14.22 5.24 -3.13
CA ILE A 102 -14.09 4.84 -1.72
C ILE A 102 -14.89 3.56 -1.48
N ILE A 103 -14.22 2.50 -1.06
CA ILE A 103 -14.81 1.23 -0.67
C ILE A 103 -15.02 1.20 0.84
N GLY A 104 -16.22 0.82 1.25
CA GLY A 104 -16.64 0.69 2.65
C GLY A 104 -16.48 -0.71 3.23
N LEU A 105 -16.90 -0.84 4.49
CA LEU A 105 -16.86 -2.06 5.30
C LEU A 105 -17.52 -3.28 4.66
N ASN A 106 -18.56 -3.06 3.87
CA ASN A 106 -19.31 -4.09 3.17
C ASN A 106 -18.67 -4.49 1.82
N GLY A 107 -17.50 -3.95 1.49
CA GLY A 107 -16.84 -4.14 0.20
C GLY A 107 -17.52 -3.38 -0.94
N LEU A 108 -18.41 -2.43 -0.64
CA LEU A 108 -19.17 -1.68 -1.64
C LEU A 108 -18.73 -0.20 -1.69
N PRO A 109 -18.91 0.45 -2.84
CA PRO A 109 -18.77 1.90 -2.96
C PRO A 109 -19.60 2.66 -1.91
N LEU A 110 -18.98 3.60 -1.20
CA LEU A 110 -19.70 4.50 -0.29
C LEU A 110 -20.42 5.63 -1.02
N LYS A 111 -19.93 5.98 -2.21
CA LYS A 111 -20.47 7.02 -3.08
C LYS A 111 -20.07 6.72 -4.52
N PRO A 112 -20.70 7.37 -5.52
CA PRO A 112 -20.27 7.30 -6.91
C PRO A 112 -18.80 7.70 -7.09
N VAL A 113 -18.19 7.23 -8.17
CA VAL A 113 -16.82 7.61 -8.55
C VAL A 113 -16.72 9.13 -8.61
N THR A 114 -15.74 9.69 -7.92
CA THR A 114 -15.47 11.12 -7.96
C THR A 114 -14.45 11.37 -9.03
N VAL A 115 -14.82 12.16 -10.04
CA VAL A 115 -13.96 12.55 -11.16
C VAL A 115 -13.74 14.05 -11.11
N TYR A 116 -12.51 14.49 -11.33
CA TYR A 116 -12.16 15.89 -11.41
C TYR A 116 -11.24 16.13 -12.61
N ARG A 117 -11.42 17.29 -13.25
CA ARG A 117 -10.56 17.76 -14.35
C ARG A 117 -10.29 19.25 -14.16
N GLY A 118 -9.02 19.63 -14.23
CA GLY A 118 -8.56 21.00 -14.00
C GLY A 118 -7.04 21.09 -13.94
N SER A 119 -6.51 22.30 -14.06
CA SER A 119 -5.06 22.56 -13.98
C SER A 119 -4.50 22.43 -12.55
N ASP A 120 -5.36 22.55 -11.54
CA ASP A 120 -5.09 22.34 -10.13
C ASP A 120 -5.40 20.91 -9.65
N ALA A 121 -5.43 19.92 -10.57
CA ALA A 121 -5.79 18.53 -10.27
C ALA A 121 -5.09 17.94 -9.04
N VAL A 122 -3.80 18.21 -8.85
CA VAL A 122 -3.04 17.73 -7.69
C VAL A 122 -3.54 18.38 -6.40
N ASP A 123 -3.65 19.71 -6.37
CA ASP A 123 -4.05 20.44 -5.16
C ASP A 123 -5.50 20.12 -4.78
N HIS A 124 -6.38 20.02 -5.79
CA HIS A 124 -7.77 19.60 -5.61
C HIS A 124 -7.86 18.14 -5.12
N PHE A 125 -7.02 17.23 -5.62
CA PHE A 125 -6.96 15.84 -5.16
C PHE A 125 -6.52 15.75 -3.70
N ILE A 126 -5.46 16.47 -3.30
CA ILE A 126 -4.98 16.48 -1.92
C ILE A 126 -6.08 17.00 -0.98
N THR A 127 -6.71 18.12 -1.33
CA THR A 127 -7.80 18.72 -0.55
C THR A 127 -8.99 17.77 -0.41
N SER A 128 -9.39 17.13 -1.52
CA SER A 128 -10.46 16.13 -1.54
C SER A 128 -10.11 14.92 -0.68
N SER A 129 -8.90 14.38 -0.82
CA SER A 129 -8.44 13.21 -0.07
C SER A 129 -8.38 13.47 1.44
N VAL A 130 -7.92 14.66 1.85
CA VAL A 130 -7.90 15.06 3.26
C VAL A 130 -9.32 15.22 3.80
N ARG A 131 -10.24 15.82 3.02
CA ARG A 131 -11.65 15.95 3.40
C ARG A 131 -12.31 14.58 3.59
N GLU A 132 -12.13 13.66 2.65
CA GLU A 132 -12.66 12.30 2.75
C GLU A 132 -12.06 11.55 3.95
N LYS A 133 -10.74 11.65 4.15
CA LYS A 133 -10.05 11.10 5.32
C LYS A 133 -10.67 11.60 6.63
N ASP A 134 -10.99 12.89 6.74
CA ASP A 134 -11.59 13.46 7.95
C ASP A 134 -13.01 12.95 8.20
N ILE A 135 -13.83 12.80 7.15
CA ILE A 135 -15.17 12.22 7.25
C ILE A 135 -15.08 10.77 7.72
N LEU A 136 -14.20 9.98 7.12
CA LEU A 136 -13.99 8.58 7.48
C LEU A 136 -13.38 8.44 8.87
N ALA A 137 -12.50 9.36 9.28
CA ALA A 137 -11.91 9.36 10.61
C ALA A 137 -12.96 9.50 11.72
N LYS A 138 -13.96 10.37 11.53
CA LYS A 138 -15.09 10.48 12.48
C LYS A 138 -15.82 9.15 12.66
N LYS A 139 -16.02 8.40 11.57
CA LYS A 139 -16.63 7.06 11.61
C LYS A 139 -15.72 6.06 12.33
N LEU A 140 -14.41 6.06 12.05
CA LEU A 140 -13.42 5.20 12.71
C LEU A 140 -13.25 5.46 14.21
N HIS A 141 -13.56 6.67 14.68
CA HIS A 141 -13.55 6.99 16.11
C HIS A 141 -14.83 6.62 16.85
N THR A 142 -15.91 6.34 16.10
CA THR A 142 -17.18 5.95 16.70
C THR A 142 -17.12 4.49 17.13
N ILE A 143 -17.39 4.23 18.41
CA ILE A 143 -17.49 2.88 18.96
C ILE A 143 -18.96 2.54 19.09
N THR A 144 -19.43 1.67 18.19
CA THR A 144 -20.79 1.14 18.21
C THR A 144 -20.93 0.16 19.38
N PRO A 145 -21.96 0.31 20.23
CA PRO A 145 -22.21 -0.62 21.32
C PRO A 145 -22.30 -2.08 20.84
N MET A 146 -21.76 -2.98 21.64
CA MET A 146 -21.75 -4.41 21.33
C MET A 146 -23.18 -4.97 21.28
N HIS A 147 -23.50 -5.64 20.19
CA HIS A 147 -24.73 -6.41 20.02
C HIS A 147 -24.40 -7.90 19.93
N MET A 148 -25.01 -8.69 20.81
CA MET A 148 -24.85 -10.14 20.87
C MET A 148 -26.19 -10.83 20.65
N THR A 149 -26.21 -11.82 19.76
CA THR A 149 -27.31 -12.76 19.63
C THR A 149 -27.26 -13.82 20.73
N THR A 150 -28.34 -14.59 20.90
CA THR A 150 -28.37 -15.74 21.81
C THR A 150 -27.24 -16.73 21.51
N ARG A 151 -26.98 -16.97 20.23
CA ARG A 151 -25.88 -17.83 19.77
C ARG A 151 -24.51 -17.29 20.19
N ASP A 152 -24.28 -15.99 20.04
CA ASP A 152 -23.00 -15.36 20.44
C ASP A 152 -22.75 -15.50 21.95
N LEU A 153 -23.81 -15.37 22.75
CA LEU A 153 -23.74 -15.56 24.20
C LEU A 153 -23.37 -16.99 24.57
N GLU A 154 -23.96 -17.98 23.89
CA GLU A 154 -23.60 -19.40 24.09
C GLU A 154 -22.16 -19.68 23.66
N GLU A 155 -21.73 -19.19 22.50
CA GLU A 155 -20.36 -19.36 22.01
C GLU A 155 -19.35 -18.73 22.99
N PHE A 156 -19.65 -17.55 23.52
CA PHE A 156 -18.83 -16.91 24.55
C PHE A 156 -18.77 -17.71 25.86
N GLN A 157 -19.90 -18.25 26.33
CA GLN A 157 -19.96 -19.04 27.56
C GLN A 157 -19.20 -20.36 27.44
N LYS A 158 -19.32 -21.03 26.27
CA LYS A 158 -18.66 -22.30 25.95
C LYS A 158 -17.16 -22.13 25.62
N ALA A 159 -16.70 -20.90 25.33
CA ALA A 159 -15.31 -20.65 24.99
C ALA A 159 -14.36 -20.95 26.16
N THR A 160 -13.47 -21.91 25.93
CA THR A 160 -12.44 -22.38 26.88
C THR A 160 -11.07 -21.79 26.61
N HIS A 161 -10.75 -21.56 25.33
CA HIS A 161 -9.46 -21.06 24.86
C HIS A 161 -9.62 -19.73 24.12
N CYS A 162 -8.60 -18.89 24.20
CA CYS A 162 -8.56 -17.60 23.54
C CYS A 162 -8.46 -17.80 22.03
N ASN A 163 -9.35 -17.18 21.27
CA ASN A 163 -9.36 -17.35 19.82
C ASN A 163 -8.10 -16.79 19.13
N LEU A 164 -7.36 -15.87 19.78
CA LEU A 164 -6.15 -15.27 19.23
C LEU A 164 -4.88 -16.06 19.56
N CYS A 165 -4.56 -16.22 20.85
CA CYS A 165 -3.32 -16.86 21.28
C CYS A 165 -3.45 -18.38 21.51
N LYS A 166 -4.67 -18.92 21.41
CA LYS A 166 -5.01 -20.33 21.61
C LYS A 166 -4.73 -20.90 23.02
N LYS A 167 -4.39 -20.06 24.00
CA LYS A 167 -4.18 -20.45 25.41
C LYS A 167 -5.50 -20.41 26.20
N TRP A 168 -5.59 -21.17 27.30
CA TRP A 168 -6.78 -21.25 28.17
C TRP A 168 -7.20 -19.86 28.71
N LEU A 169 -8.50 -19.55 28.68
CA LEU A 169 -9.05 -18.24 29.06
C LEU A 169 -9.15 -18.04 30.58
N GLY A 170 -9.65 -19.05 31.30
CA GLY A 170 -9.91 -18.94 32.74
C GLY A 170 -10.81 -17.74 33.09
N LYS A 171 -10.42 -16.96 34.09
CA LYS A 171 -11.15 -15.77 34.55
C LYS A 171 -10.91 -14.51 33.70
N ASP A 172 -9.89 -14.50 32.83
CA ASP A 172 -9.52 -13.36 31.97
C ASP A 172 -10.30 -13.35 30.64
N ARG A 173 -11.53 -13.86 30.65
CA ARG A 173 -12.36 -14.01 29.44
C ARG A 173 -13.11 -12.72 29.15
N VAL A 174 -12.70 -12.00 28.11
CA VAL A 174 -13.34 -10.77 27.63
C VAL A 174 -14.00 -10.96 26.26
N ARG A 175 -14.98 -10.10 25.97
CA ARG A 175 -15.74 -10.10 24.71
C ARG A 175 -15.10 -9.11 23.73
N ASP A 176 -14.56 -9.64 22.63
CA ASP A 176 -14.12 -8.82 21.49
C ASP A 176 -15.32 -8.52 20.58
N HIS A 177 -15.37 -7.30 20.05
CA HIS A 177 -16.39 -6.90 19.10
C HIS A 177 -15.85 -5.90 18.08
N ASP A 178 -16.50 -5.85 16.93
CA ASP A 178 -16.24 -4.84 15.94
C ASP A 178 -16.79 -3.48 16.40
N HIS A 179 -15.93 -2.48 16.54
CA HIS A 179 -16.36 -1.13 16.92
C HIS A 179 -17.21 -0.44 15.84
N LEU A 180 -17.15 -0.89 14.57
CA LEU A 180 -17.92 -0.27 13.50
C LEU A 180 -19.29 -0.90 13.30
N SER A 181 -19.41 -2.23 13.40
CA SER A 181 -20.70 -2.93 13.26
C SER A 181 -21.38 -3.27 14.59
N GLY A 182 -20.68 -3.16 15.71
CA GLY A 182 -21.14 -3.61 17.04
C GLY A 182 -21.16 -5.13 17.19
N LYS A 183 -20.86 -5.91 16.15
CA LYS A 183 -20.97 -7.37 16.18
C LYS A 183 -19.90 -7.99 17.07
N TYR A 184 -20.32 -8.88 17.96
CA TYR A 184 -19.40 -9.76 18.67
C TYR A 184 -18.57 -10.60 17.69
N ARG A 185 -17.29 -10.77 18.02
CA ARG A 185 -16.34 -11.51 17.19
C ARG A 185 -15.90 -12.79 17.88
N GLN A 186 -15.42 -12.69 19.12
CA GLN A 186 -14.78 -13.82 19.80
C GLN A 186 -14.49 -13.57 21.28
N ALA A 187 -14.20 -14.65 22.00
CA ALA A 187 -13.70 -14.63 23.36
C ALA A 187 -12.16 -14.54 23.35
N LEU A 188 -11.63 -13.55 24.06
CA LEU A 188 -10.19 -13.28 24.15
C LEU A 188 -9.72 -13.08 25.58
N HIS A 189 -8.42 -13.19 25.80
CA HIS A 189 -7.76 -12.57 26.97
C HIS A 189 -7.83 -11.05 26.88
N ASN A 190 -7.86 -10.35 28.01
CA ASN A 190 -7.86 -8.88 28.01
C ASN A 190 -6.66 -8.31 27.25
N LYS A 191 -5.46 -8.89 27.45
CA LYS A 191 -4.25 -8.50 26.71
C LYS A 191 -4.37 -8.72 25.20
N CYS A 192 -4.94 -9.86 24.79
CA CYS A 192 -5.15 -10.18 23.37
C CYS A 192 -6.12 -9.19 22.74
N ASN A 193 -7.22 -8.88 23.44
CA ASN A 193 -8.22 -7.90 23.00
C ASN A 193 -7.60 -6.50 22.79
N LEU A 194 -6.78 -6.04 23.74
CA LEU A 194 -6.06 -4.76 23.64
C LEU A 194 -5.04 -4.71 22.49
N GLN A 195 -4.54 -5.87 22.03
CA GLN A 195 -3.66 -5.97 20.86
C GLN A 195 -4.43 -6.09 19.55
N PHE A 196 -5.65 -6.64 19.59
CA PHE A 196 -6.55 -6.82 18.45
C PHE A 196 -7.36 -5.56 18.12
N LYS A 197 -6.70 -4.40 18.19
CA LYS A 197 -7.29 -3.10 17.91
C LYS A 197 -7.50 -2.90 16.41
N GLN A 198 -8.62 -2.31 16.07
CA GLN A 198 -8.91 -1.85 14.72
C GLN A 198 -7.88 -0.82 14.25
N SER A 199 -7.42 -0.99 13.02
CA SER A 199 -6.46 -0.07 12.39
C SER A 199 -7.08 1.30 12.15
N LYS A 200 -6.36 2.36 12.54
CA LYS A 200 -6.69 3.77 12.26
C LYS A 200 -5.91 4.27 11.05
N MET A 201 -5.92 3.48 9.99
CA MET A 201 -5.24 3.77 8.73
C MET A 201 -6.20 3.53 7.57
N ILE A 202 -6.25 4.49 6.65
CA ILE A 202 -7.02 4.44 5.42
C ILE A 202 -6.01 4.37 4.27
N PRO A 203 -5.89 3.25 3.55
CA PRO A 203 -5.05 3.19 2.37
C PRO A 203 -5.69 3.95 1.20
N CYS A 204 -4.88 4.76 0.52
CA CYS A 204 -5.12 5.32 -0.79
C CYS A 204 -4.24 4.57 -1.79
N ILE A 205 -4.88 3.76 -2.62
CA ILE A 205 -4.27 2.74 -3.45
C ILE A 205 -4.25 3.26 -4.89
N PHE A 206 -3.06 3.31 -5.43
CA PHE A 206 -2.79 3.55 -6.84
C PHE A 206 -2.17 2.30 -7.45
N HIS A 207 -2.27 2.13 -8.75
CA HIS A 207 -1.52 1.09 -9.45
C HIS A 207 -0.36 1.74 -10.18
N ASN A 208 0.87 1.34 -9.86
CA ASN A 208 2.12 1.93 -10.38
C ASN A 208 2.42 3.35 -9.82
N LEU A 209 2.00 3.62 -8.58
CA LEU A 209 2.20 4.89 -7.87
C LEU A 209 3.66 5.37 -7.92
N ARG A 210 4.61 4.47 -7.71
CA ARG A 210 6.02 4.79 -7.48
C ARG A 210 6.69 5.50 -8.66
N ASN A 211 6.15 5.34 -9.87
CA ASN A 211 6.83 5.79 -11.08
C ASN A 211 6.35 7.14 -11.61
N TYR A 212 5.13 7.58 -11.28
CA TYR A 212 4.58 8.84 -11.78
C TYR A 212 3.80 9.60 -10.73
N ASP A 213 2.66 9.06 -10.29
CA ASP A 213 1.72 9.77 -9.41
C ASP A 213 2.32 10.10 -8.04
N GLY A 214 3.22 9.25 -7.54
CA GLY A 214 3.92 9.45 -6.28
C GLY A 214 4.62 10.81 -6.21
N ASP A 215 5.35 11.20 -7.25
CA ASP A 215 6.10 12.46 -7.27
C ASP A 215 5.17 13.68 -7.30
N LEU A 216 4.06 13.57 -8.04
CA LEU A 216 3.04 14.61 -8.13
C LEU A 216 2.36 14.84 -6.79
N ILE A 217 1.91 13.75 -6.18
CA ILE A 217 1.23 13.76 -4.89
C ILE A 217 2.20 14.30 -3.82
N MET A 218 3.45 13.85 -3.78
CA MET A 218 4.44 14.31 -2.82
C MET A 218 4.70 15.82 -2.88
N LYS A 219 4.77 16.40 -4.09
CA LYS A 219 4.85 17.86 -4.28
C LYS A 219 3.62 18.59 -3.72
N GLY A 220 2.43 18.03 -3.93
CA GLY A 220 1.19 18.57 -3.37
C GLY A 220 1.14 18.47 -1.84
N LEU A 221 1.55 17.33 -1.28
CA LEU A 221 1.59 17.10 0.16
C LEU A 221 2.54 18.06 0.88
N GLY A 222 3.66 18.41 0.26
CA GLY A 222 4.61 19.38 0.83
C GLY A 222 4.01 20.77 1.10
N LYS A 223 2.86 21.11 0.48
CA LYS A 223 2.12 22.36 0.75
C LYS A 223 1.27 22.31 2.03
N LEU A 224 1.03 21.13 2.60
CA LEU A 224 0.21 20.97 3.80
C LEU A 224 1.01 21.30 5.07
N GLN A 225 0.65 22.38 5.75
CA GLN A 225 1.36 22.83 6.97
C GLN A 225 0.95 22.04 8.23
N ASP A 226 -0.33 21.64 8.33
CA ASP A 226 -0.90 21.00 9.53
C ASP A 226 -0.72 19.47 9.58
N HIS A 227 -0.04 18.89 8.60
CA HIS A 227 0.13 17.44 8.46
C HIS A 227 1.60 17.05 8.66
N GLU A 228 1.80 15.95 9.36
CA GLU A 228 3.05 15.22 9.39
C GLU A 228 3.07 14.25 8.20
N ILE A 229 4.16 14.27 7.44
CA ILE A 229 4.40 13.38 6.31
C ILE A 229 5.41 12.33 6.76
N SER A 230 5.05 11.06 6.66
CA SER A 230 5.96 9.94 6.92
C SER A 230 6.17 9.17 5.63
N VAL A 231 7.43 8.93 5.28
CA VAL A 231 7.84 8.34 4.00
C VAL A 231 8.69 7.10 4.25
N ILE A 232 8.42 6.04 3.50
CA ILE A 232 9.28 4.86 3.39
C ILE A 232 9.98 4.96 2.03
N PRO A 233 11.23 5.44 1.99
CA PRO A 233 11.96 5.61 0.74
C PRO A 233 12.37 4.25 0.16
N ASN A 234 12.36 4.13 -1.16
CA ASN A 234 12.98 3.03 -1.90
C ASN A 234 14.40 3.40 -2.33
N ASN A 235 14.55 4.62 -2.84
CA ASN A 235 15.82 5.28 -3.15
C ASN A 235 15.63 6.80 -3.01
N MET A 236 16.56 7.61 -3.50
CA MET A 236 16.50 9.08 -3.38
C MET A 236 15.35 9.72 -4.17
N GLU A 237 14.78 9.04 -5.15
CA GLU A 237 13.74 9.58 -6.04
C GLU A 237 12.39 8.88 -5.85
N LYS A 238 12.39 7.61 -5.41
CA LYS A 238 11.22 6.74 -5.40
C LYS A 238 10.84 6.36 -3.99
N TYR A 239 9.53 6.29 -3.75
CA TYR A 239 8.95 5.95 -2.46
C TYR A 239 8.26 4.57 -2.52
N ILE A 240 8.44 3.75 -1.48
CA ILE A 240 7.71 2.49 -1.32
C ILE A 240 6.27 2.80 -0.91
N SER A 241 6.10 3.68 0.07
CA SER A 241 4.84 4.18 0.58
C SER A 241 5.11 5.51 1.27
N PHE A 242 4.12 6.38 1.30
CA PHE A 242 4.15 7.59 2.10
C PHE A 242 2.78 7.80 2.72
N SER A 243 2.71 8.57 3.80
CA SER A 243 1.48 8.76 4.55
C SER A 243 1.41 10.14 5.15
N ILE A 244 0.19 10.59 5.36
CA ILE A 244 -0.10 11.84 6.05
C ILE A 244 -0.94 11.62 7.29
N ARG A 245 -0.63 12.38 8.33
CA ARG A 245 -1.30 12.33 9.62
C ARG A 245 -1.43 13.76 10.16
N ARG A 246 -2.58 14.12 10.73
CA ARG A 246 -2.70 15.41 11.43
C ARG A 246 -1.85 15.40 12.70
N ARG A 247 -1.30 16.55 13.10
CA ARG A 247 -0.46 16.64 14.31
C ARG A 247 -1.24 16.56 15.65
N LYS A 248 -2.54 16.88 15.66
CA LYS A 248 -3.38 16.92 16.87
C LYS A 248 -3.94 15.54 17.27
N GLU A 249 -4.32 15.39 18.55
CA GLU A 249 -4.57 14.09 19.21
C GLU A 249 -5.57 13.16 18.51
N ASN A 250 -5.23 11.85 18.57
CA ASN A 250 -5.87 10.70 17.91
C ASN A 250 -5.97 10.70 16.37
N PRO A 251 -4.92 11.05 15.61
CA PRO A 251 -5.06 11.21 14.17
C PRO A 251 -5.05 9.88 13.42
N VAL A 252 -6.05 9.70 12.55
CA VAL A 252 -6.13 8.66 11.52
C VAL A 252 -5.13 8.97 10.41
N THR A 253 -4.39 7.96 9.99
CA THR A 253 -3.38 8.05 8.93
C THR A 253 -4.01 7.77 7.56
N LEU A 254 -3.77 8.64 6.58
CA LEU A 254 -4.00 8.33 5.17
C LEU A 254 -2.69 7.84 4.57
N GLN A 255 -2.65 6.58 4.10
CA GLN A 255 -1.44 5.96 3.60
C GLN A 255 -1.54 5.72 2.10
N PHE A 256 -0.61 6.27 1.33
CA PHE A 256 -0.50 6.05 -0.10
C PHE A 256 0.31 4.78 -0.38
N ILE A 257 -0.27 3.90 -1.19
CA ILE A 257 0.21 2.55 -1.40
C ILE A 257 0.17 2.22 -2.90
N ASP A 258 1.22 1.56 -3.38
CA ASP A 258 1.31 1.09 -4.75
C ASP A 258 0.90 -0.39 -4.86
N SER A 259 -0.27 -0.64 -5.44
CA SER A 259 -0.75 -2.00 -5.69
C SER A 259 0.16 -2.84 -6.58
N PHE A 260 0.97 -2.22 -7.44
CA PHE A 260 1.90 -2.93 -8.32
C PHE A 260 3.00 -3.67 -7.54
N GLN A 261 3.28 -3.28 -6.30
CA GLN A 261 4.26 -3.96 -5.46
C GLN A 261 3.77 -5.33 -4.95
N PHE A 262 2.45 -5.54 -4.89
CA PHE A 262 1.84 -6.81 -4.48
C PHE A 262 1.30 -7.57 -5.70
N LEU A 263 0.87 -6.83 -6.72
CA LEU A 263 0.33 -7.31 -7.98
C LEU A 263 1.22 -6.81 -9.11
N ASN A 264 2.40 -7.41 -9.26
CA ASN A 264 3.44 -7.01 -10.21
C ASN A 264 3.11 -7.41 -11.66
N ILE A 265 1.93 -7.01 -12.10
CA ILE A 265 1.32 -7.32 -13.40
C ILE A 265 0.49 -6.08 -13.80
N SER A 266 0.45 -5.74 -15.08
CA SER A 266 -0.35 -4.62 -15.57
C SER A 266 -1.85 -4.82 -15.30
N LEU A 267 -2.59 -3.72 -15.10
CA LEU A 267 -4.05 -3.76 -14.96
C LEU A 267 -4.72 -4.55 -16.09
N GLN A 268 -4.27 -4.38 -17.34
CA GLN A 268 -4.79 -5.15 -18.47
C GLN A 268 -4.75 -6.66 -18.22
N LYS A 269 -3.58 -7.19 -17.86
CA LYS A 269 -3.41 -8.63 -17.59
C LYS A 269 -4.18 -9.05 -16.34
N LEU A 270 -4.30 -8.18 -15.33
CA LEU A 270 -5.12 -8.48 -14.15
C LEU A 270 -6.60 -8.62 -14.51
N VAL A 271 -7.11 -7.76 -15.40
CA VAL A 271 -8.48 -7.83 -15.89
C VAL A 271 -8.71 -9.09 -16.74
N GLU A 272 -7.79 -9.41 -17.65
CA GLU A 272 -7.84 -10.62 -18.50
C GLU A 272 -7.85 -11.93 -17.69
N ASN A 273 -7.24 -11.94 -16.50
CA ASN A 273 -7.19 -13.12 -15.63
C ASN A 273 -8.43 -13.28 -14.73
N LEU A 274 -9.36 -12.33 -14.74
CA LEU A 274 -10.55 -12.34 -13.88
C LEU A 274 -11.81 -12.66 -14.68
N ASP A 275 -12.68 -13.49 -14.08
CA ASP A 275 -14.00 -13.74 -14.63
C ASP A 275 -14.87 -12.47 -14.60
N HIS A 276 -15.69 -12.28 -15.64
CA HIS A 276 -16.52 -11.09 -15.81
C HIS A 276 -17.50 -10.86 -14.64
N SER A 277 -17.92 -11.91 -13.93
CA SER A 277 -18.77 -11.81 -12.74
C SER A 277 -18.08 -11.15 -11.54
N LYS A 278 -16.74 -11.08 -11.53
CA LYS A 278 -15.95 -10.49 -10.44
C LYS A 278 -15.91 -8.96 -10.47
N PHE A 279 -16.36 -8.34 -11.56
CA PHE A 279 -16.39 -6.88 -11.72
C PHE A 279 -17.66 -6.23 -11.16
N SER A 280 -18.18 -6.74 -10.04
CA SER A 280 -19.43 -6.27 -9.43
C SER A 280 -19.38 -4.80 -9.00
N ILE A 281 -18.21 -4.31 -8.56
CA ILE A 281 -18.00 -2.90 -8.21
C ILE A 281 -18.13 -2.01 -9.45
N MET A 282 -17.45 -2.37 -10.55
CA MET A 282 -17.52 -1.64 -11.81
C MET A 282 -18.96 -1.58 -12.33
N GLN A 283 -19.66 -2.72 -12.33
CA GLN A 283 -21.05 -2.82 -12.77
C GLN A 283 -22.03 -1.96 -11.97
N ARG A 284 -21.72 -1.69 -10.69
CA ARG A 284 -22.52 -0.81 -9.83
C ARG A 284 -22.21 0.66 -10.05
N CYS A 285 -20.94 0.98 -10.30
CA CYS A 285 -20.50 2.36 -10.50
C CYS A 285 -20.81 2.89 -11.91
N ILE A 286 -20.82 2.02 -12.92
CA ILE A 286 -20.92 2.41 -14.32
C ILE A 286 -22.10 1.70 -14.99
N SER A 287 -23.12 2.47 -15.32
CA SER A 287 -24.24 2.02 -16.15
C SER A 287 -23.97 2.40 -17.61
N SER A 288 -23.33 1.48 -18.35
CA SER A 288 -23.09 1.64 -19.79
C SER A 288 -23.65 0.45 -20.57
N PRO A 289 -24.17 0.65 -21.80
CA PRO A 289 -24.47 -0.45 -22.71
C PRO A 289 -23.21 -1.12 -23.27
N HIS A 290 -22.04 -0.47 -23.17
CA HIS A 290 -20.76 -0.97 -23.69
C HIS A 290 -19.81 -1.46 -22.58
N ARG A 291 -20.32 -2.25 -21.63
CA ARG A 291 -19.54 -2.70 -20.46
C ARG A 291 -18.31 -3.51 -20.83
N ASP A 292 -18.38 -4.29 -21.90
CA ASP A 292 -17.26 -5.11 -22.36
C ASP A 292 -16.07 -4.28 -22.84
N LEU A 293 -16.28 -3.01 -23.21
CA LEU A 293 -15.19 -2.09 -23.56
C LEU A 293 -14.41 -1.64 -22.32
N LEU A 294 -15.07 -1.54 -21.15
CA LEU A 294 -14.42 -1.17 -19.88
C LEU A 294 -13.54 -2.29 -19.31
N LEU A 295 -13.71 -3.51 -19.81
CA LEU A 295 -12.86 -4.66 -19.47
C LEU A 295 -11.63 -4.76 -20.39
N LYS A 296 -11.51 -3.85 -21.36
CA LYS A 296 -10.34 -3.78 -22.24
C LYS A 296 -9.49 -2.58 -21.83
N LYS A 297 -8.21 -2.66 -22.16
CA LYS A 297 -7.31 -1.51 -21.99
C LYS A 297 -7.81 -0.34 -22.84
N GLY A 298 -8.24 0.73 -22.17
CA GLY A 298 -8.54 2.01 -22.82
C GLY A 298 -7.29 2.61 -23.46
N ILE A 299 -7.49 3.33 -24.56
CA ILE A 299 -6.42 4.11 -25.21
C ILE A 299 -6.68 5.57 -24.91
N TYR A 300 -5.96 6.12 -23.94
CA TYR A 300 -5.91 7.56 -23.76
C TYR A 300 -4.93 8.15 -24.79
N PRO A 301 -5.36 9.05 -25.69
CA PRO A 301 -4.55 9.53 -26.80
C PRO A 301 -3.55 10.60 -26.32
N TYR A 302 -2.51 10.16 -25.62
CA TYR A 302 -1.53 11.03 -24.99
C TYR A 302 -0.86 12.03 -25.96
N GLU A 303 -0.60 11.62 -27.21
CA GLU A 303 -0.01 12.50 -28.23
C GLU A 303 -0.94 13.63 -28.66
N TYR A 304 -2.25 13.39 -28.63
CA TYR A 304 -3.26 14.40 -28.94
C TYR A 304 -3.52 15.33 -27.76
N MET A 305 -3.47 14.79 -26.53
CA MET A 305 -3.76 15.47 -25.28
C MET A 305 -2.56 16.31 -24.80
N SER A 306 -2.27 17.38 -25.53
CA SER A 306 -1.13 18.28 -25.27
C SER A 306 -1.50 19.60 -24.59
N SER A 307 -2.79 19.94 -24.46
CA SER A 307 -3.23 21.18 -23.80
C SER A 307 -4.64 21.05 -23.22
N PHE A 308 -4.97 21.86 -22.23
CA PHE A 308 -6.31 21.89 -21.63
C PHE A 308 -7.42 22.26 -22.62
N SER A 309 -7.11 23.07 -23.64
CA SER A 309 -8.05 23.43 -24.72
C SER A 309 -8.53 22.21 -25.51
N LYS A 310 -7.79 21.09 -25.51
CA LYS A 310 -8.24 19.86 -26.18
C LYS A 310 -9.46 19.24 -25.52
N PHE A 311 -9.72 19.53 -24.24
CA PHE A 311 -10.92 19.07 -23.54
C PHE A 311 -12.20 19.81 -23.97
N GLU A 312 -12.08 20.97 -24.61
CA GLU A 312 -13.20 21.75 -25.11
C GLU A 312 -13.71 21.22 -26.47
N ASN A 313 -12.96 20.33 -27.12
CA ASN A 313 -13.38 19.69 -28.35
C ASN A 313 -14.47 18.63 -28.07
N PRO A 314 -15.67 18.72 -28.70
CA PRO A 314 -16.80 17.82 -28.45
C PRO A 314 -16.50 16.33 -28.70
N THR A 315 -15.54 16.02 -29.56
CA THR A 315 -15.10 14.65 -29.87
C THR A 315 -14.14 14.06 -28.84
N ALA A 316 -13.47 14.88 -28.03
CA ALA A 316 -12.48 14.45 -27.03
C ALA A 316 -13.06 14.28 -25.63
N SER A 317 -14.17 14.96 -25.30
CA SER A 317 -14.78 14.94 -23.97
C SER A 317 -15.22 13.55 -23.50
N THR A 318 -15.53 12.65 -24.43
CA THR A 318 -16.06 11.29 -24.17
C THR A 318 -14.96 10.24 -23.95
N LEU A 319 -13.71 10.53 -24.32
CA LEU A 319 -12.58 9.57 -24.32
C LEU A 319 -11.74 9.57 -23.04
N CYS A 320 -12.00 10.48 -22.12
CA CYS A 320 -10.99 10.89 -21.14
C CYS A 320 -10.98 10.13 -19.80
N PHE A 321 -11.85 9.14 -19.59
CA PHE A 321 -11.80 8.30 -18.39
C PHE A 321 -12.33 6.91 -18.73
N SER A 322 -11.41 6.00 -19.07
CA SER A 322 -11.68 4.58 -19.30
C SER A 322 -10.77 3.73 -18.43
#